data_AF-A0A963QR67-F1
#
_entry.id   AF-A0A963QR67-F1
#
_cell.length_a   1.000
_cell.length_b   1.000
_cell.length_c   1.000
_cell.angle_alpha   90.00
_cell.angle_beta   90.00
_cell.angle_gamma   90.00
#
_symmetry.space_group_name_H-M   'P 1'
#
loop_
_entity.id
_entity.type
_entity.pdbx_description
1 polymer ?
#
loop_
_entity_poly.entity_id
_entity_poly.type
_entity_poly.pdbx_seq_one_letter_code
_entity_poly.pdbx_strand_id
1 'polypeptide(L)'
;PMLMTTGNKSEMSVGYATIYGDMAGGYNPLKDAYKMTVFRICEWRNKHKPKMGLGPDGPVIPANILVKPPSAELRPDQRDDDSLPPYPVLDEILLGLVDHEKSVDQVVSEGHDRETVTRIERLLHLAEYKRRQAPPGVKLGSRNFGRDRRYPITHKFRSG
;
A
#
# COMPACT_ATOMS: atom_id res chain seq x y z
N PRO A 1 7.84 0.06 25.68
CA PRO A 1 6.65 -0.10 24.81
C PRO A 1 7.06 0.23 23.36
N MET A 2 6.54 -0.47 22.35
CA MET A 2 6.88 -0.25 20.94
C MET A 2 5.71 0.37 20.20
N LEU A 3 5.95 1.46 19.45
CA LEU A 3 4.95 2.10 18.60
C LEU A 3 4.79 1.31 17.29
N MET A 4 3.55 0.99 16.95
CA MET A 4 3.18 0.27 15.73
C MET A 4 2.66 1.28 14.69
N THR A 5 3.26 1.30 13.51
CA THR A 5 2.75 2.09 12.38
C THR A 5 1.71 1.29 11.60
N THR A 6 0.87 1.97 10.83
CA THR A 6 -0.33 1.38 10.19
C THR A 6 -0.39 1.56 8.68
N GLY A 7 0.65 2.14 8.06
CA GLY A 7 0.72 2.34 6.62
C GLY A 7 0.73 1.00 5.87
N ASN A 8 -0.19 0.84 4.90
CA ASN A 8 -0.28 -0.39 4.09
C ASN A 8 0.58 -0.31 2.82
N LYS A 9 0.75 -1.44 2.13
CA LYS A 9 1.60 -1.55 0.95
C LYS A 9 1.19 -0.57 -0.16
N SER A 10 -0.10 -0.31 -0.34
CA SER A 10 -0.62 0.62 -1.35
C SER A 10 -0.19 2.06 -1.07
N GLU A 11 -0.42 2.53 0.16
CA GLU A 11 0.01 3.87 0.63
C GLU A 11 1.53 4.05 0.53
N MET A 12 2.28 3.05 1.00
CA MET A 12 3.74 3.06 0.95
C MET A 12 4.29 2.99 -0.48
N SER A 13 3.56 2.36 -1.40
CA SER A 13 3.94 2.28 -2.82
C SER A 13 3.95 3.65 -3.45
N VAL A 14 2.86 4.40 -3.35
CA VAL A 14 2.72 5.72 -4.00
C VAL A 14 3.21 6.88 -3.13
N GLY A 15 3.75 6.59 -1.95
CA GLY A 15 4.31 7.61 -1.06
C GLY A 15 3.26 8.44 -0.34
N TYR A 16 2.05 7.91 -0.19
CA TYR A 16 0.97 8.44 0.64
C TYR A 16 1.25 8.19 2.12
N ALA A 17 2.36 8.77 2.57
CA ALA A 17 2.90 8.63 3.92
C ALA A 17 3.73 9.88 4.26
N THR A 18 3.73 10.28 5.52
CA THR A 18 4.50 11.42 6.02
C THR A 18 5.66 10.92 6.87
N ILE A 19 6.89 11.28 6.48
CA ILE A 19 8.08 11.02 7.29
C ILE A 19 7.93 11.76 8.62
N TYR A 20 8.24 11.07 9.72
CA TYR A 20 8.03 11.55 11.10
C TYR A 20 6.56 11.77 11.51
N GLY A 21 5.61 11.46 10.63
CA GLY A 21 4.19 11.37 10.94
C GLY A 21 3.76 9.91 11.10
N ASP A 22 2.88 9.44 10.22
CA ASP A 22 2.35 8.07 10.20
C ASP A 22 3.43 6.98 10.03
N MET A 23 4.62 7.35 9.53
CA MET A 23 5.77 6.45 9.39
C MET A 23 6.61 6.31 10.67
N ALA A 24 6.37 7.13 11.70
CA ALA A 24 7.17 7.10 12.92
C ALA A 24 6.74 5.93 13.83
N GLY A 25 7.57 4.87 13.90
CA GLY A 25 7.37 3.77 14.83
C GLY A 25 8.43 2.68 14.71
N GLY A 26 8.32 1.64 15.53
CA GLY A 26 9.29 0.55 15.61
C GLY A 26 8.98 -0.65 14.71
N TYR A 27 7.71 -0.86 14.36
CA TYR A 27 7.29 -1.98 13.51
C TYR A 27 6.00 -1.67 12.75
N ASN A 28 5.78 -2.34 11.62
CA ASN A 28 4.56 -2.23 10.82
C ASN A 28 4.01 -3.62 10.41
N PRO A 29 2.89 -4.07 10.99
CA PRO A 29 2.30 -5.36 10.66
C PRO A 29 1.55 -5.36 9.31
N LEU A 30 1.23 -4.19 8.75
CA LEU A 30 0.50 -4.04 7.49
C LEU A 30 1.40 -3.64 6.31
N LYS A 31 2.71 -3.50 6.53
CA LYS A 31 3.68 -2.96 5.56
C LYS A 31 3.59 -3.60 4.18
N ASP A 32 3.31 -4.89 4.12
CA ASP A 32 3.27 -5.69 2.90
C ASP A 32 1.87 -6.19 2.54
N ALA A 33 0.83 -5.64 3.17
CA ALA A 33 -0.56 -5.89 2.81
C ALA A 33 -1.08 -4.74 1.92
N TYR A 34 -1.58 -5.04 0.73
CA TYR A 34 -2.35 -4.07 -0.07
C TYR A 34 -3.64 -3.64 0.63
N LYS A 35 -4.20 -2.47 0.31
CA LYS A 35 -5.41 -1.95 0.95
C LYS A 35 -6.56 -2.93 0.86
N MET A 36 -6.79 -3.51 -0.32
CA MET A 36 -7.83 -4.51 -0.51
C MET A 36 -7.56 -5.79 0.31
N THR A 37 -6.29 -6.15 0.52
CA THR A 37 -5.91 -7.23 1.44
C THR A 37 -6.23 -6.89 2.89
N VAL A 38 -6.02 -5.64 3.32
CA VAL A 38 -6.40 -5.18 4.67
C VAL A 38 -7.91 -5.36 4.90
N PHE A 39 -8.75 -4.92 3.96
CA PHE A 39 -10.21 -5.11 4.06
C PHE A 39 -10.58 -6.59 4.16
N ARG A 40 -10.00 -7.45 3.31
CA ARG A 40 -10.24 -8.90 3.36
C ARG A 40 -9.82 -9.52 4.68
N ILE A 41 -8.69 -9.09 5.26
CA ILE A 41 -8.23 -9.54 6.59
C ILE A 41 -9.21 -9.08 7.67
N CYS A 42 -9.73 -7.86 7.59
CA CYS A 42 -10.70 -7.35 8.55
C CYS A 42 -12.00 -8.17 8.53
N GLU A 43 -12.56 -8.43 7.34
CA GLU A 43 -13.74 -9.28 7.17
C GLU A 43 -13.49 -10.69 7.69
N TRP A 44 -12.33 -11.27 7.36
CA TRP A 44 -11.96 -12.58 7.85
C TRP A 44 -11.85 -12.60 9.38
N ARG A 45 -11.20 -11.61 9.99
CA ARG A 45 -11.05 -11.51 11.45
C ARG A 45 -12.38 -11.31 12.17
N ASN A 46 -13.36 -10.66 11.56
CA ASN A 46 -14.70 -10.55 12.16
C ASN A 46 -15.47 -11.88 12.17
N LYS A 47 -15.13 -12.80 11.26
CA LYS A 47 -15.73 -14.14 11.16
C LYS A 47 -14.95 -15.21 11.91
N HIS A 48 -13.68 -14.95 12.27
CA HIS A 48 -12.78 -15.95 12.84
C HIS A 48 -11.93 -15.37 13.98
N LYS A 49 -11.66 -16.17 15.00
CA LYS A 49 -10.62 -15.87 16.00
C LYS A 49 -9.36 -16.68 15.68
N PRO A 50 -8.21 -16.03 15.41
CA PRO A 50 -6.95 -16.73 15.24
C PRO A 50 -6.58 -17.51 16.51
N LYS A 51 -6.00 -18.71 16.36
CA LYS A 51 -5.56 -19.54 17.49
C LYS A 51 -4.61 -18.81 18.46
N MET A 52 -3.75 -17.92 17.93
CA MET A 52 -2.82 -17.10 18.71
C MET A 52 -3.37 -15.68 19.01
N GLY A 53 -4.63 -15.41 18.65
CA GLY A 53 -5.24 -14.10 18.84
C GLY A 53 -5.64 -13.87 20.29
N LEU A 54 -5.11 -12.79 20.88
CA LEU A 54 -5.45 -12.37 22.25
C LEU A 54 -6.67 -11.44 22.33
N GLY A 55 -7.25 -11.07 21.18
CA GLY A 55 -8.44 -10.23 21.11
C GLY A 55 -9.73 -10.98 21.48
N PRO A 56 -10.86 -10.26 21.64
CA PRO A 56 -12.13 -10.87 22.02
C PRO A 56 -12.66 -11.83 20.94
N ASP A 57 -13.56 -12.71 21.38
CA ASP A 57 -14.38 -13.54 20.50
C ASP A 57 -15.37 -12.70 19.71
N GLY A 58 -15.77 -13.21 18.54
CA GLY A 58 -16.71 -12.54 17.64
C GLY A 58 -16.10 -11.37 16.85
N PRO A 59 -16.97 -10.50 16.27
CA PRO A 59 -16.56 -9.34 15.49
C PRO A 59 -15.80 -8.31 16.35
N VAL A 60 -14.65 -7.87 15.87
CA VAL A 60 -13.77 -6.92 16.58
C VAL A 60 -13.61 -5.59 15.83
N ILE A 61 -13.80 -5.60 14.52
CA ILE A 61 -13.73 -4.41 13.67
C ILE A 61 -15.16 -3.92 13.39
N PRO A 62 -15.50 -2.67 13.74
CA PRO A 62 -16.81 -2.10 13.48
C PRO A 62 -17.21 -2.16 12.00
N ALA A 63 -18.46 -2.58 11.72
CA ALA A 63 -18.97 -2.74 10.37
C ALA A 63 -18.97 -1.41 9.57
N ASN A 64 -19.19 -0.28 10.24
CA ASN A 64 -19.17 1.04 9.62
C ASN A 64 -17.81 1.42 9.02
N ILE A 65 -16.70 0.85 9.50
CA ILE A 65 -15.36 1.04 8.93
C ILE A 65 -15.21 0.24 7.62
N LEU A 66 -15.89 -0.90 7.51
CA LEU A 66 -15.81 -1.79 6.35
C LEU A 66 -16.78 -1.40 5.23
N VAL A 67 -17.93 -0.84 5.57
CA VAL A 67 -18.94 -0.39 4.60
C VAL A 67 -18.53 0.94 3.94
N LYS A 68 -17.72 1.76 4.63
CA LYS A 68 -17.17 2.97 4.02
C LYS A 68 -16.20 2.56 2.91
N PRO A 69 -16.42 3.01 1.66
CA PRO A 69 -15.52 2.66 0.57
C PRO A 69 -14.11 3.14 0.92
N PRO A 70 -13.07 2.34 0.59
CA PRO A 70 -11.71 2.77 0.81
C PRO A 70 -11.45 4.00 -0.06
N SER A 71 -11.31 5.16 0.58
CA SER A 71 -10.98 6.40 -0.11
C SER A 71 -9.49 6.65 -0.02
N ALA A 72 -8.88 6.91 -1.17
CA ALA A 72 -7.50 7.38 -1.24
C ALA A 72 -7.39 8.86 -0.79
N GLU A 73 -8.49 9.62 -0.74
CA GLU A 73 -8.54 11.09 -0.69
C GLU A 73 -8.65 11.67 0.73
N LEU A 74 -8.02 11.06 1.73
CA LEU A 74 -8.24 11.46 3.14
C LEU A 74 -7.08 12.29 3.73
N ARG A 75 -6.68 13.38 3.06
CA ARG A 75 -5.99 14.50 3.72
C ARG A 75 -6.56 15.86 3.31
N PRO A 76 -6.68 16.83 4.25
CA PRO A 76 -7.15 18.20 3.98
C PRO A 76 -6.31 18.99 2.97
N ASP A 77 -5.07 18.59 2.70
CA ASP A 77 -4.09 19.33 1.90
C ASP A 77 -3.91 18.76 0.47
N GLN A 78 -4.89 18.02 -0.05
CA GLN A 78 -4.81 17.41 -1.37
C GLN A 78 -4.80 18.50 -2.46
N ARG A 79 -3.83 18.45 -3.38
CA ARG A 79 -3.86 19.24 -4.61
C ARG A 79 -4.72 18.50 -5.64
N ASP A 80 -5.47 19.22 -6.46
CA ASP A 80 -6.36 18.65 -7.48
C ASP A 80 -5.66 17.67 -8.44
N ASP A 81 -4.33 17.80 -8.61
CA ASP A 81 -3.50 16.96 -9.48
C ASP A 81 -3.10 15.58 -8.86
N ASP A 82 -3.35 15.36 -7.56
CA ASP A 82 -2.90 14.18 -6.80
C ASP A 82 -3.95 13.06 -6.65
N SER A 83 -5.07 13.10 -7.39
CA SER A 83 -6.18 12.14 -7.24
C SER A 83 -5.78 10.71 -7.63
N LEU A 84 -5.60 9.79 -6.68
CA LEU A 84 -5.30 8.39 -6.98
C LEU A 84 -6.53 7.66 -7.55
N PRO A 85 -6.37 6.64 -8.41
CA PRO A 85 -7.50 5.79 -8.78
C PRO A 85 -8.03 5.05 -7.53
N PRO A 86 -9.28 4.55 -7.56
CA PRO A 86 -9.83 3.75 -6.47
C PRO A 86 -8.92 2.57 -6.11
N TYR A 87 -8.86 2.22 -4.82
CA TYR A 87 -7.95 1.17 -4.34
C TYR A 87 -8.03 -0.18 -5.06
N PRO A 88 -9.21 -0.69 -5.50
CA PRO A 88 -9.25 -1.89 -6.32
C PRO A 88 -8.38 -1.80 -7.57
N VAL A 89 -8.47 -0.67 -8.29
CA VAL A 89 -7.68 -0.40 -9.50
C VAL A 89 -6.22 -0.13 -9.15
N LEU A 90 -5.96 0.67 -8.11
CA LEU A 90 -4.60 0.98 -7.67
C LEU A 90 -3.83 -0.28 -7.26
N ASP A 91 -4.45 -1.17 -6.50
CA ASP A 91 -3.82 -2.39 -6.00
C ASP A 91 -3.54 -3.37 -7.14
N GLU A 92 -4.41 -3.48 -8.14
CA GLU A 92 -4.17 -4.28 -9.35
C GLU A 92 -2.94 -3.78 -10.13
N ILE A 93 -2.87 -2.46 -10.38
CA ILE A 93 -1.72 -1.83 -11.05
C ILE A 93 -0.44 -2.08 -10.25
N LEU A 94 -0.46 -1.83 -8.94
CA LEU A 94 0.71 -2.01 -8.08
C LEU A 94 1.14 -3.47 -7.97
N LEU A 95 0.20 -4.42 -7.94
CA LEU A 95 0.52 -5.84 -7.94
C LEU A 95 1.24 -6.23 -9.24
N GLY A 96 0.77 -5.72 -10.38
CA GLY A 96 1.43 -5.88 -11.68
C GLY A 96 2.86 -5.31 -11.68
N LEU A 97 3.03 -4.05 -11.31
CA LEU A 97 4.33 -3.35 -11.35
C LEU A 97 5.33 -3.86 -10.30
N VAL A 98 4.87 -4.30 -9.12
CA VAL A 98 5.74 -4.62 -7.98
C VAL A 98 5.94 -6.11 -7.81
N ASP A 99 4.86 -6.89 -7.66
CA ASP A 99 4.93 -8.31 -7.34
C ASP A 99 5.16 -9.18 -8.57
N HIS A 100 4.67 -8.73 -9.73
CA HIS A 100 4.83 -9.42 -11.01
C HIS A 100 5.88 -8.79 -11.94
N GLU A 101 6.49 -7.67 -11.54
CA GLU A 101 7.54 -6.96 -12.29
C GLU A 101 7.16 -6.66 -13.75
N LYS A 102 5.87 -6.42 -14.01
CA LYS A 102 5.36 -6.08 -15.34
C LYS A 102 5.81 -4.69 -15.74
N SER A 103 6.04 -4.48 -17.03
CA SER A 103 6.22 -3.15 -17.61
C SER A 103 4.89 -2.39 -17.64
N VAL A 104 4.97 -1.06 -17.83
CA VAL A 104 3.79 -0.22 -18.08
C VAL A 104 2.92 -0.80 -19.21
N ASP A 105 3.53 -1.20 -20.33
CA ASP A 105 2.81 -1.76 -21.48
C ASP A 105 2.06 -3.05 -21.14
N GLN A 106 2.65 -3.92 -20.33
CA GLN A 106 2.02 -5.16 -19.91
C GLN A 106 0.82 -4.90 -18.99
N VAL A 107 0.95 -3.97 -18.04
CA VAL A 107 -0.19 -3.58 -17.18
C VAL A 107 -1.29 -2.90 -18.01
N VAL A 108 -0.93 -2.08 -19.01
CA VAL A 108 -1.91 -1.45 -19.91
C VAL A 108 -2.65 -2.50 -20.75
N SER A 109 -1.96 -3.55 -21.21
CA SER A 109 -2.61 -4.64 -21.96
C SER A 109 -3.64 -5.43 -21.14
N GLU A 110 -3.65 -5.27 -19.82
CA GLU A 110 -4.62 -5.90 -18.90
C GLU A 110 -5.89 -5.06 -18.74
N GLY A 111 -5.98 -3.94 -19.46
CA GLY A 111 -7.18 -3.08 -19.53
C GLY A 111 -7.10 -1.84 -18.66
N HIS A 112 -5.94 -1.54 -18.06
CA HIS A 112 -5.72 -0.31 -17.32
C HIS A 112 -5.38 0.86 -18.24
N ASP A 113 -5.86 2.05 -17.90
CA ASP A 113 -5.54 3.28 -18.62
C ASP A 113 -4.04 3.62 -18.53
N ARG A 114 -3.42 3.95 -19.66
CA ARG A 114 -1.96 4.18 -19.76
C ARG A 114 -1.50 5.38 -18.96
N GLU A 115 -2.25 6.48 -18.98
CA GLU A 115 -1.90 7.68 -18.24
C GLU A 115 -1.87 7.39 -16.74
N THR A 116 -2.89 6.67 -16.26
CA THR A 116 -3.00 6.21 -14.89
C THR A 116 -1.83 5.30 -14.49
N VAL A 117 -1.52 4.26 -15.27
CA VAL A 117 -0.41 3.32 -14.97
C VAL A 117 0.93 4.06 -14.91
N THR A 118 1.20 4.91 -15.89
CA THR A 118 2.44 5.68 -15.98
C THR A 118 2.59 6.63 -14.77
N ARG A 119 1.49 7.27 -14.36
CA ARG A 119 1.47 8.13 -13.17
C ARG A 119 1.73 7.33 -11.89
N ILE A 120 1.10 6.16 -11.72
CA ILE A 120 1.33 5.31 -10.55
C ILE A 120 2.77 4.79 -10.51
N GLU A 121 3.34 4.40 -11.64
CA GLU A 121 4.75 4.02 -11.72
C GLU A 121 5.67 5.18 -11.30
N ARG A 122 5.40 6.40 -11.79
CA ARG A 122 6.14 7.60 -11.39
C ARG A 122 6.07 7.84 -9.87
N LEU A 123 4.87 7.76 -9.28
CA LEU A 123 4.70 7.90 -7.82
C LEU A 123 5.44 6.79 -7.07
N LEU A 124 5.39 5.57 -7.58
CA LEU A 124 6.13 4.42 -7.05
C LEU A 124 7.63 4.71 -6.97
N HIS A 125 8.22 5.25 -8.03
CA HIS A 125 9.62 5.66 -8.06
C HIS A 125 9.93 6.80 -7.09
N LEU A 126 9.12 7.86 -7.10
CA LEU A 126 9.32 9.03 -6.23
C LEU A 126 9.27 8.68 -4.73
N ALA A 127 8.48 7.67 -4.35
CA ALA A 127 8.31 7.27 -2.96
C ALA A 127 9.49 6.45 -2.38
N GLU A 128 10.53 6.14 -3.17
CA GLU A 128 11.66 5.31 -2.72
C GLU A 128 12.35 5.87 -1.48
N TYR A 129 12.59 7.19 -1.40
CA TYR A 129 13.25 7.80 -0.25
C TYR A 129 12.43 7.70 1.05
N LYS A 130 11.09 7.73 0.97
CA LYS A 130 10.20 7.52 2.10
C LYS A 130 10.29 6.07 2.55
N ARG A 131 10.14 5.11 1.61
CA ARG A 131 10.16 3.67 1.93
C ARG A 131 11.45 3.21 2.59
N ARG A 132 12.60 3.79 2.25
CA ARG A 132 13.89 3.46 2.91
C ARG A 132 13.95 3.84 4.39
N GLN A 133 13.10 4.77 4.83
CA GLN A 133 12.99 5.19 6.23
C GLN A 133 11.84 4.49 6.98
N ALA A 134 11.06 3.66 6.28
CA ALA A 134 9.93 2.97 6.88
C ALA A 134 10.41 1.88 7.87
N PRO A 135 9.70 1.68 8.99
CA PRO A 135 10.05 0.65 9.96
C PRO A 135 10.03 -0.76 9.36
N PRO A 136 10.70 -1.74 9.99
CA PRO A 136 10.59 -3.14 9.60
C PRO A 136 9.13 -3.62 9.71
N GLY A 137 8.80 -4.68 8.98
CA GLY A 137 7.46 -5.25 8.94
C GLY A 137 7.47 -6.67 8.39
N VAL A 138 6.32 -7.34 8.46
CA VAL A 138 6.14 -8.69 7.89
C VAL A 138 6.20 -8.65 6.36
N LYS A 139 6.67 -9.74 5.76
CA LYS A 139 6.53 -10.01 4.32
C LYS A 139 5.36 -10.98 4.12
N LEU A 140 4.44 -10.63 3.23
CA LEU A 140 3.28 -11.44 2.86
C LEU A 140 3.33 -11.85 1.38
N GLY A 141 3.76 -10.94 0.49
CA GLY A 141 3.80 -11.16 -0.96
C GLY A 141 5.08 -11.81 -1.47
N SER A 142 5.18 -11.95 -2.80
CA SER A 142 6.39 -12.47 -3.47
C SER A 142 7.54 -11.45 -3.41
N ARG A 143 7.21 -10.16 -3.53
CA ARG A 143 8.15 -9.04 -3.55
C ARG A 143 7.80 -8.00 -2.47
N ASN A 144 8.74 -7.67 -1.60
CA ASN A 144 8.58 -6.58 -0.64
C ASN A 144 9.42 -5.33 -0.96
N PHE A 145 9.01 -4.20 -0.41
CA PHE A 145 9.83 -2.98 -0.39
C PHE A 145 10.90 -3.08 0.71
N GLY A 146 12.05 -3.63 0.33
CA GLY A 146 13.16 -3.87 1.24
C GLY A 146 14.25 -4.67 0.55
N ARG A 147 14.39 -5.94 0.93
CA ARG A 147 15.46 -6.78 0.37
C ARG A 147 15.20 -7.14 -1.09
N ASP A 148 13.94 -7.32 -1.47
CA ASP A 148 13.56 -7.93 -2.76
C ASP A 148 13.45 -6.94 -3.92
N ARG A 149 13.15 -5.67 -3.62
CA ARG A 149 13.05 -4.58 -4.60
C ARG A 149 13.87 -3.38 -4.13
N ARG A 150 14.99 -3.12 -4.79
CA ARG A 150 15.94 -2.04 -4.44
C ARG A 150 16.16 -1.14 -5.64
N TYR A 151 15.65 0.08 -5.55
CA TYR A 151 15.86 1.09 -6.58
C TYR A 151 16.73 2.23 -6.03
N PRO A 152 17.53 2.90 -6.86
CA PRO A 152 18.21 4.13 -6.47
C PRO A 152 17.19 5.21 -6.06
N ILE A 153 17.50 5.98 -5.00
CA ILE A 153 16.70 7.16 -4.63
C ILE A 153 16.85 8.23 -5.71
N THR A 154 18.09 8.58 -6.04
CA THR A 154 18.40 9.56 -7.07
C THR A 154 18.44 8.86 -8.42
N HIS A 155 17.35 8.95 -9.18
CA HIS A 155 17.32 8.45 -10.56
C HIS A 155 16.37 9.25 -11.46
N LYS A 156 16.67 9.29 -12.76
CA LYS A 156 15.86 9.96 -13.79
C LYS A 156 15.29 9.00 -14.84
N PHE A 157 15.38 7.68 -14.61
CA PHE A 157 14.78 6.69 -15.50
C PHE A 157 13.26 6.91 -15.64
N ARG A 158 12.75 6.80 -16.86
CA ARG A 158 11.33 6.91 -17.22
C ARG A 158 11.01 5.76 -18.17
N SER A 159 9.95 4.99 -17.88
CA SER A 159 9.54 3.83 -18.69
C SER A 159 8.70 4.22 -19.91
N GLY A 160 8.38 5.50 -20.07
CA GLY A 160 7.63 6.10 -21.17
C GLY A 160 7.88 7.60 -21.26
#